data_AF-A0A9E7B1X5-F1
#
_entry.id   AF-A0A9E7B1X5-F1
#
_cell.length_a   1.000
_cell.length_b   1.000
_cell.length_c   1.000
_cell.angle_alpha   90.00
_cell.angle_beta   90.00
_cell.angle_gamma   90.00
#
_symmetry.space_group_name_H-M   'P 1'
#
loop_
_entity.id
_entity.type
_entity.pdbx_description
1 polymer ?
#
loop_
_entity_poly.entity_id
_entity_poly.type
_entity_poly.pdbx_seq_one_letter_code
_entity_poly.pdbx_strand_id
1 'polypeptide(L)'
;SWLDEDENYLADLAEKRRLITEHRGKVFAEMPESRAAQRDILKLITTELAEAHPGVMAPAPAFKDDAPLLAAAELVQEDLVLMRKSETHPGEYYLAAAAVCFPTGWNLTEKVGKVMRAIHHPVPDLNAAIGNPIDRFFRNLKPGKKVERFNWGLYDSAQLFQPGWWRDSRPLDDSISAGTVGEKIIFRVERQTLQRLPDSSDILFTIRIFNTKLHEVCAEKARAQRLAHAIHTMPEAMKDYKSLPRYLTLIEDYVGAAAA
;
A
#
# COMPACT_ATOMS: atom_id res chain seq x y z
N SER A 1 4.38 9.01 15.66
CA SER A 1 3.42 9.38 14.61
C SER A 1 2.83 8.12 13.98
N TRP A 2 1.73 8.23 13.26
CA TRP A 2 1.25 7.18 12.35
C TRP A 2 1.61 7.43 10.89
N LEU A 3 2.00 8.66 10.54
CA LEU A 3 2.69 8.98 9.30
C LEU A 3 4.19 8.69 9.47
N ASP A 4 4.84 8.35 8.38
CA ASP A 4 6.27 8.02 8.38
C ASP A 4 6.97 8.67 7.18
N GLU A 5 8.04 9.40 7.47
CA GLU A 5 8.89 10.09 6.52
C GLU A 5 10.32 9.56 6.52
N ASP A 6 10.95 9.55 5.35
CA ASP A 6 12.36 9.22 5.19
C ASP A 6 13.08 10.24 4.30
N GLU A 7 14.35 9.97 4.00
CA GLU A 7 15.17 10.80 3.12
C GLU A 7 14.60 10.97 1.70
N ASN A 8 13.67 10.11 1.26
CA ASN A 8 13.05 10.16 -0.07
C ASN A 8 11.79 11.02 -0.10
N TYR A 9 11.38 11.63 1.03
CA TYR A 9 10.13 12.38 1.14
C TYR A 9 9.83 13.31 -0.03
N LEU A 10 10.77 14.21 -0.39
CA LEU A 10 10.55 15.15 -1.50
C LEU A 10 10.52 14.47 -2.88
N ALA A 11 11.31 13.41 -3.08
CA ALA A 11 11.36 12.67 -4.33
C ALA A 11 10.05 11.90 -4.55
N ASP A 12 9.54 11.25 -3.51
CA ASP A 12 8.27 10.52 -3.55
C ASP A 12 7.09 11.46 -3.82
N LEU A 13 7.05 12.63 -3.16
CA LEU A 13 6.01 13.63 -3.43
C LEU A 13 6.08 14.19 -4.85
N ALA A 14 7.28 14.39 -5.40
CA ALA A 14 7.45 14.79 -6.80
C ALA A 14 6.94 13.70 -7.76
N GLU A 15 7.23 12.43 -7.48
CA GLU A 15 6.72 11.31 -8.28
C GLU A 15 5.20 11.19 -8.18
N LYS A 16 4.60 11.37 -7.00
CA LYS A 16 3.14 11.46 -6.86
C LYS A 16 2.54 12.55 -7.72
N ARG A 17 3.10 13.75 -7.71
CA ARG A 17 2.64 14.87 -8.55
C ARG A 17 2.69 14.54 -10.03
N ARG A 18 3.80 13.92 -10.48
CA ARG A 18 3.96 13.47 -11.85
C ARG A 18 2.86 12.46 -12.21
N LEU A 19 2.67 11.42 -11.38
CA LEU A 19 1.65 10.38 -11.59
C LEU A 19 0.22 10.92 -11.55
N ILE A 20 -0.10 11.84 -10.63
CA ILE A 20 -1.41 12.50 -10.57
C ILE A 20 -1.66 13.33 -11.82
N THR A 21 -0.62 13.96 -12.38
CA THR A 21 -0.73 14.79 -13.59
C THR A 21 -0.89 13.92 -14.84
N GLU A 22 -0.04 12.91 -15.02
CA GLU A 22 -0.01 12.08 -16.23
C GLU A 22 -1.03 10.95 -16.23
N HIS A 23 -1.40 10.45 -15.05
CA HIS A 23 -2.19 9.23 -14.88
C HIS A 23 -3.34 9.41 -13.88
N ARG A 24 -3.91 10.63 -13.76
CA ARG A 24 -4.96 10.97 -12.79
C ARG A 24 -6.04 9.90 -12.65
N GLY A 25 -6.64 9.46 -13.76
CA GLY A 25 -7.72 8.48 -13.75
C GLY A 25 -7.31 7.06 -13.34
N LYS A 26 -6.01 6.77 -13.22
CA LYS A 26 -5.48 5.50 -12.73
C LYS A 26 -5.08 5.54 -11.25
N VAL A 27 -4.69 6.72 -10.76
CA VAL A 27 -4.20 6.90 -9.37
C VAL A 27 -5.20 7.59 -8.46
N PHE A 28 -6.23 8.24 -9.00
CA PHE A 28 -7.28 8.89 -8.24
C PHE A 28 -8.65 8.46 -8.73
N ALA A 29 -9.50 8.09 -7.78
CA ALA A 29 -10.89 7.81 -8.02
C ALA A 29 -11.70 8.12 -6.77
N GLU A 30 -12.96 8.49 -6.97
CA GLU A 30 -13.86 8.82 -5.87
C GLU A 30 -15.33 8.62 -6.22
N MET A 31 -16.13 8.52 -5.16
CA MET A 31 -17.58 8.64 -5.18
C MET A 31 -17.96 10.08 -4.83
N PRO A 32 -18.96 10.70 -5.49
CA PRO A 32 -19.29 12.12 -5.31
C PRO A 32 -19.53 12.56 -3.86
N GLU A 33 -20.14 11.68 -3.05
CA GLU A 33 -20.50 11.93 -1.65
C GLU A 33 -19.29 11.95 -0.69
N SER A 34 -18.10 11.58 -1.15
CA SER A 34 -16.92 11.40 -0.30
C SER A 34 -16.16 12.70 0.01
N ARG A 35 -16.44 13.80 -0.72
CA ARG A 35 -15.65 15.06 -0.65
C ARG A 35 -15.55 15.69 0.74
N ALA A 36 -16.58 15.58 1.57
CA ALA A 36 -16.53 16.09 2.95
C ALA A 36 -15.47 15.35 3.78
N ALA A 37 -15.49 14.02 3.76
CA ALA A 37 -14.53 13.19 4.47
C ALA A 37 -13.10 13.35 3.93
N GLN A 38 -12.94 13.64 2.64
CA GLN A 38 -11.62 13.97 2.08
C GLN A 38 -11.04 15.26 2.67
N ARG A 39 -11.87 16.28 2.96
CA ARG A 39 -11.41 17.50 3.66
C ARG A 39 -11.01 17.20 5.11
N ASP A 40 -11.75 16.32 5.78
CA ASP A 40 -11.40 15.87 7.12
C ASP A 40 -10.07 15.12 7.13
N ILE A 41 -9.79 14.29 6.11
CA ILE A 41 -8.49 13.64 5.91
C ILE A 41 -7.38 14.68 5.72
N LEU A 42 -7.58 15.67 4.84
CA LEU A 42 -6.59 16.74 4.62
C LEU A 42 -6.28 17.48 5.91
N LYS A 43 -7.30 17.84 6.69
CA LYS A 43 -7.14 18.48 8.00
C LYS A 43 -6.37 17.59 8.96
N LEU A 44 -6.76 16.32 9.08
CA LEU A 44 -6.12 15.34 9.96
C LEU A 44 -4.62 15.18 9.65
N ILE A 45 -4.28 15.03 8.37
CA ILE A 45 -2.89 14.89 7.92
C ILE A 45 -2.10 16.18 8.18
N THR A 46 -2.68 17.34 7.86
CA THR A 46 -2.01 18.63 8.10
C THR A 46 -1.72 18.84 9.58
N THR A 47 -2.66 18.48 10.46
CA THR A 47 -2.47 18.54 11.92
C THR A 47 -1.40 17.57 12.39
N GLU A 48 -1.42 16.29 11.97
CA GLU A 48 -0.39 15.32 12.38
C GLU A 48 1.01 15.74 11.92
N LEU A 49 1.15 16.26 10.70
CA LEU A 49 2.44 16.77 10.20
C LEU A 49 2.94 17.95 11.04
N ALA A 50 2.07 18.90 11.38
CA ALA A 50 2.45 20.05 12.20
C ALA A 50 2.85 19.67 13.62
N GLU A 51 2.19 18.67 14.22
CA GLU A 51 2.40 18.27 15.61
C GLU A 51 3.55 17.26 15.77
N ALA A 52 3.63 16.26 14.90
CA ALA A 52 4.55 15.13 15.04
C ALA A 52 5.78 15.22 14.11
N HIS A 53 5.73 16.08 13.08
CA HIS A 53 6.77 16.21 12.06
C HIS A 53 7.14 17.69 11.78
N PRO A 54 7.42 18.52 12.81
CA PRO A 54 7.60 19.97 12.62
C PRO A 54 8.80 20.34 11.72
N GLY A 55 9.74 19.41 11.48
CA GLY A 55 10.87 19.59 10.57
C GLY A 55 10.56 19.25 9.11
N VAL A 56 9.40 18.63 8.82
CA VAL A 56 9.01 18.26 7.46
C VAL A 56 8.49 19.49 6.73
N MET A 57 9.26 19.94 5.75
CA MET A 57 8.83 20.99 4.82
C MET A 57 8.01 20.39 3.68
N ALA A 58 6.74 20.10 3.96
CA ALA A 58 5.81 19.67 2.93
C ALA A 58 5.63 20.78 1.87
N PRO A 59 5.75 20.48 0.58
CA PRO A 59 5.50 21.48 -0.45
C PRO A 59 4.02 21.88 -0.44
N ALA A 60 3.72 23.13 -0.83
CA ALA A 60 2.34 23.57 -0.95
C ALA A 60 1.59 22.66 -1.94
N PRO A 61 0.41 22.10 -1.57
CA PRO A 61 -0.35 21.24 -2.47
C PRO A 61 -0.75 21.98 -3.75
N ALA A 62 -0.62 21.33 -4.90
CA ALA A 62 -1.06 21.85 -6.19
C ALA A 62 -2.58 21.66 -6.39
N PHE A 63 -3.20 20.65 -5.77
CA PHE A 63 -4.60 20.27 -6.03
C PHE A 63 -5.57 20.63 -4.88
N LYS A 64 -5.84 21.92 -4.64
CA LYS A 64 -6.59 22.36 -3.44
C LYS A 64 -8.11 22.30 -3.56
N ASP A 65 -8.69 22.69 -4.70
CA ASP A 65 -10.13 22.98 -4.77
C ASP A 65 -10.97 21.85 -5.39
N ASP A 66 -10.42 21.13 -6.36
CA ASP A 66 -11.17 20.08 -7.06
C ASP A 66 -11.01 18.70 -6.43
N ALA A 67 -10.02 18.46 -5.57
CA ALA A 67 -9.83 17.18 -4.92
C ALA A 67 -9.04 17.19 -3.60
N PRO A 68 -9.70 17.35 -2.44
CA PRO A 68 -9.02 17.46 -1.14
C PRO A 68 -8.12 16.26 -0.79
N LEU A 69 -8.48 15.04 -1.22
CA LEU A 69 -7.64 13.86 -0.97
C LEU A 69 -6.33 13.89 -1.77
N LEU A 70 -6.32 14.52 -2.95
CA LEU A 70 -5.09 14.72 -3.71
C LEU A 70 -4.19 15.76 -3.05
N ALA A 71 -4.76 16.86 -2.56
CA ALA A 71 -3.99 17.80 -1.75
C ALA A 71 -3.34 17.09 -0.55
N ALA A 72 -4.07 16.19 0.11
CA ALA A 72 -3.54 15.43 1.23
C ALA A 72 -2.43 14.45 0.81
N ALA A 73 -2.60 13.78 -0.34
CA ALA A 73 -1.61 12.85 -0.87
C ALA A 73 -0.30 13.53 -1.29
N GLU A 74 -0.34 14.84 -1.60
CA GLU A 74 0.84 15.66 -1.88
C GLU A 74 1.61 16.09 -0.62
N LEU A 75 1.13 15.75 0.58
CA LEU A 75 1.77 16.09 1.85
C LEU A 75 2.48 14.90 2.52
N VAL A 76 2.25 13.68 2.05
CA VAL A 76 2.72 12.46 2.74
C VAL A 76 3.20 11.41 1.73
N GLN A 77 4.10 10.51 2.15
CA GLN A 77 4.61 9.44 1.28
C GLN A 77 3.60 8.29 1.14
N GLU A 78 2.65 8.17 2.05
CA GLU A 78 1.55 7.21 2.05
C GLU A 78 0.55 7.41 0.90
N ASP A 79 0.16 6.33 0.25
CA ASP A 79 -1.09 6.31 -0.50
C ASP A 79 -2.28 6.38 0.46
N LEU A 80 -3.35 7.06 0.05
CA LEU A 80 -4.49 7.37 0.90
C LEU A 80 -5.76 6.72 0.36
N VAL A 81 -6.45 5.97 1.22
CA VAL A 81 -7.70 5.28 0.90
C VAL A 81 -8.76 5.64 1.95
N LEU A 82 -9.90 6.13 1.50
CA LEU A 82 -11.06 6.47 2.31
C LEU A 82 -12.08 5.34 2.21
N MET A 83 -12.34 4.70 3.35
CA MET A 83 -13.37 3.69 3.50
C MET A 83 -14.60 4.28 4.18
N ARG A 84 -15.78 4.10 3.60
CA ARG A 84 -17.06 4.59 4.13
C ARG A 84 -18.01 3.43 4.40
N LYS A 85 -18.84 3.58 5.42
CA LYS A 85 -19.91 2.63 5.73
C LYS A 85 -20.91 2.60 4.57
N SER A 86 -21.26 1.41 4.10
CA SER A 86 -22.23 1.24 3.01
C SER A 86 -23.66 1.43 3.52
N GLU A 87 -24.45 2.22 2.79
CA GLU A 87 -25.89 2.34 3.00
C GLU A 87 -26.66 1.21 2.31
N THR A 88 -26.15 0.71 1.19
CA THR A 88 -26.78 -0.36 0.39
C THR A 88 -26.45 -1.76 0.89
N HIS A 89 -25.36 -1.91 1.65
CA HIS A 89 -24.90 -3.18 2.23
C HIS A 89 -24.69 -3.00 3.74
N PRO A 90 -25.77 -3.14 4.56
CA PRO A 90 -25.71 -2.84 5.98
C PRO A 90 -24.61 -3.59 6.72
N GLY A 91 -23.73 -2.83 7.38
CA GLY A 91 -22.64 -3.38 8.19
C GLY A 91 -21.32 -3.58 7.43
N GLU A 92 -21.30 -3.38 6.12
CA GLU A 92 -20.10 -3.41 5.28
C GLU A 92 -19.53 -2.00 5.05
N TYR A 93 -18.27 -1.95 4.63
CA TYR A 93 -17.61 -0.73 4.18
C TYR A 93 -17.17 -0.86 2.71
N TYR A 94 -17.14 0.27 2.00
CA TYR A 94 -16.70 0.37 0.62
C TYR A 94 -15.60 1.42 0.45
N LEU A 95 -14.79 1.26 -0.60
CA LEU A 95 -13.75 2.22 -0.98
C LEU A 95 -14.43 3.44 -1.64
N ALA A 96 -14.56 4.52 -0.89
CA ALA A 96 -15.30 5.71 -1.33
C ALA A 96 -14.42 6.71 -2.09
N ALA A 97 -13.14 6.82 -1.74
CA ALA A 97 -12.17 7.58 -2.51
C ALA A 97 -10.77 7.05 -2.25
N ALA A 98 -9.85 7.22 -3.21
CA ALA A 98 -8.45 6.99 -2.95
C ALA A 98 -7.53 7.80 -3.86
N ALA A 99 -6.33 8.08 -3.35
CA ALA A 99 -5.17 8.53 -4.07
C ALA A 99 -4.08 7.47 -3.90
N VAL A 100 -3.93 6.59 -4.90
CA VAL A 100 -3.02 5.43 -4.91
C VAL A 100 -2.01 5.60 -6.03
N CYS A 101 -0.89 6.21 -5.71
CA CYS A 101 0.20 6.46 -6.64
C CYS A 101 1.20 5.30 -6.67
N PHE A 102 1.33 4.52 -5.60
CA PHE A 102 2.33 3.47 -5.46
C PHE A 102 1.69 2.07 -5.22
N PRO A 103 0.74 1.63 -6.08
CA PRO A 103 0.06 0.35 -5.90
C PRO A 103 1.05 -0.82 -6.02
N THR A 104 0.71 -1.92 -5.34
CA THR A 104 1.43 -3.19 -5.42
C THR A 104 0.57 -4.22 -6.16
N GLY A 105 0.51 -4.11 -7.49
CA GLY A 105 -0.13 -5.13 -8.35
C GLY A 105 -1.65 -5.09 -8.42
N TRP A 106 -2.30 -3.98 -8.04
CA TRP A 106 -3.75 -3.83 -8.19
C TRP A 106 -4.11 -2.48 -8.82
N ASN A 107 -5.30 -2.42 -9.43
CA ASN A 107 -5.78 -1.26 -10.18
C ASN A 107 -6.89 -0.55 -9.41
N LEU A 108 -6.72 0.74 -9.07
CA LEU A 108 -7.70 1.50 -8.29
C LEU A 108 -9.08 1.56 -8.95
N THR A 109 -9.11 1.73 -10.27
CA THR A 109 -10.34 1.83 -11.07
C THR A 109 -11.24 0.61 -10.96
N GLU A 110 -10.67 -0.55 -10.61
CA GLU A 110 -11.42 -1.79 -10.41
C GLU A 110 -11.93 -1.95 -8.98
N LYS A 111 -11.52 -1.09 -8.03
CA LYS A 111 -11.79 -1.25 -6.59
C LYS A 111 -12.69 -0.16 -6.02
N VAL A 112 -12.65 1.06 -6.57
CA VAL A 112 -13.51 2.16 -6.10
C VAL A 112 -14.99 1.79 -6.19
N GLY A 113 -15.77 2.18 -5.17
CA GLY A 113 -17.19 1.86 -5.04
C GLY A 113 -17.50 0.42 -4.59
N LYS A 114 -16.51 -0.47 -4.51
CA LYS A 114 -16.71 -1.87 -4.09
C LYS A 114 -16.55 -2.04 -2.59
N VAL A 115 -17.29 -3.01 -2.04
CA VAL A 115 -17.17 -3.46 -0.65
C VAL A 115 -15.93 -4.32 -0.43
N MET A 116 -15.51 -4.48 0.83
CA MET A 116 -14.27 -5.19 1.18
C MET A 116 -14.17 -6.59 0.60
N ARG A 117 -15.26 -7.37 0.65
CA ARG A 117 -15.29 -8.73 0.08
C ARG A 117 -14.99 -8.75 -1.43
N ALA A 118 -15.50 -7.77 -2.17
CA ALA A 118 -15.28 -7.66 -3.61
C ALA A 118 -13.87 -7.13 -3.94
N ILE A 119 -13.35 -6.20 -3.12
CA ILE A 119 -11.97 -5.71 -3.26
C ILE A 119 -10.96 -6.85 -3.11
N HIS A 120 -11.17 -7.70 -2.09
CA HIS A 120 -10.28 -8.77 -1.65
C HIS A 120 -10.52 -10.12 -2.32
N HIS A 121 -11.54 -10.24 -3.19
CA HIS A 121 -11.83 -11.48 -3.92
C HIS A 121 -10.62 -12.14 -4.61
N PRO A 122 -9.67 -11.39 -5.21
CA PRO A 122 -8.50 -12.00 -5.85
C PRO A 122 -7.46 -12.56 -4.88
N VAL A 123 -7.55 -12.27 -3.58
CA VAL A 123 -6.56 -12.74 -2.59
C VAL A 123 -6.92 -14.16 -2.17
N PRO A 124 -6.04 -15.15 -2.39
CA PRO A 124 -6.31 -16.55 -2.07
C PRO A 124 -6.70 -16.72 -0.60
N ASP A 125 -7.75 -17.52 -0.38
CA ASP A 125 -8.29 -17.91 0.93
C ASP A 125 -8.73 -16.78 1.86
N LEU A 126 -8.52 -15.51 1.50
CA LEU A 126 -8.77 -14.38 2.40
C LEU A 126 -10.26 -14.20 2.68
N ASN A 127 -11.13 -14.37 1.69
CA ASN A 127 -12.57 -14.26 1.91
C ASN A 127 -13.11 -15.42 2.75
N ALA A 128 -12.57 -16.63 2.56
CA ALA A 128 -12.95 -17.81 3.34
C ALA A 128 -12.47 -17.73 4.79
N ALA A 129 -11.28 -17.17 5.03
CA ALA A 129 -10.67 -17.07 6.34
C ALA A 129 -11.04 -15.77 7.10
N ILE A 130 -11.24 -14.64 6.40
CA ILE A 130 -11.14 -13.28 6.99
C ILE A 130 -12.19 -12.27 6.46
N GLY A 131 -13.05 -12.62 5.49
CA GLY A 131 -14.06 -11.69 4.95
C GLY A 131 -14.98 -11.05 6.01
N ASN A 132 -15.68 -11.88 6.80
CA ASN A 132 -16.53 -11.42 7.91
C ASN A 132 -15.75 -10.72 9.05
N PRO A 133 -14.52 -11.14 9.39
CA PRO A 133 -13.65 -10.41 10.32
C PRO A 133 -13.28 -8.97 9.91
N ILE A 134 -13.07 -8.65 8.63
CA ILE A 134 -12.66 -7.29 8.22
C ILE A 134 -13.76 -6.27 8.48
N ASP A 135 -15.00 -6.54 8.03
CA ASP A 135 -16.11 -5.62 8.27
C ASP A 135 -16.41 -5.49 9.77
N ARG A 136 -16.25 -6.59 10.52
CA ARG A 136 -16.37 -6.56 11.99
C ARG A 136 -15.28 -5.69 12.63
N PHE A 137 -14.04 -5.82 12.17
CA PHE A 137 -12.93 -4.99 12.61
C PHE A 137 -13.22 -3.51 12.34
N PHE A 138 -13.66 -3.16 11.13
CA PHE A 138 -14.03 -1.78 10.80
C PHE A 138 -15.20 -1.27 11.63
N ARG A 139 -16.22 -2.08 11.94
CA ARG A 139 -17.29 -1.65 12.87
C ARG A 139 -16.77 -1.40 14.28
N ASN A 140 -15.78 -2.15 14.73
CA ASN A 140 -15.26 -2.09 16.10
C ASN A 140 -14.08 -1.11 16.29
N LEU A 141 -13.50 -0.59 15.20
CA LEU A 141 -12.42 0.40 15.27
C LEU A 141 -12.93 1.69 15.91
N LYS A 142 -12.45 2.02 17.11
CA LYS A 142 -12.90 3.21 17.87
C LYS A 142 -12.16 4.47 17.40
N PRO A 143 -12.80 5.66 17.42
CA PRO A 143 -12.11 6.93 17.23
C PRO A 143 -10.87 7.05 18.12
N GLY A 144 -9.80 7.67 17.61
CA GLY A 144 -8.53 7.84 18.31
C GLY A 144 -7.67 6.58 18.44
N LYS A 145 -8.17 5.41 18.02
CA LYS A 145 -7.35 4.19 17.90
C LYS A 145 -6.80 4.07 16.49
N LYS A 146 -5.49 3.82 16.42
CA LYS A 146 -4.73 3.61 15.19
C LYS A 146 -4.23 2.17 15.21
N VAL A 147 -4.45 1.44 14.12
CA VAL A 147 -4.03 0.05 13.96
C VAL A 147 -3.03 0.00 12.82
N GLU A 148 -1.96 -0.75 13.02
CA GLU A 148 -0.92 -0.96 12.04
C GLU A 148 -0.82 -2.44 11.69
N ARG A 149 -0.53 -2.72 10.42
CA ARG A 149 -0.12 -4.04 9.93
C ARG A 149 0.91 -3.86 8.83
N PHE A 150 1.57 -4.95 8.50
CA PHE A 150 2.49 -5.00 7.37
C PHE A 150 2.00 -6.03 6.36
N ASN A 151 2.13 -5.68 5.09
CA ASN A 151 2.07 -6.62 3.97
C ASN A 151 3.42 -6.54 3.23
N TRP A 152 3.85 -7.60 2.57
CA TRP A 152 5.15 -7.61 1.90
C TRP A 152 5.14 -8.55 0.70
N GLY A 153 6.12 -8.39 -0.19
CA GLY A 153 6.41 -9.32 -1.27
C GLY A 153 7.81 -9.10 -1.85
N LEU A 154 8.17 -9.92 -2.85
CA LEU A 154 9.44 -9.85 -3.56
C LEU A 154 9.19 -9.49 -5.01
N TYR A 155 9.85 -8.44 -5.49
CA TYR A 155 9.57 -7.79 -6.76
C TYR A 155 10.85 -7.59 -7.56
N ASP A 156 10.76 -7.64 -8.88
CA ASP A 156 11.88 -7.46 -9.81
C ASP A 156 12.04 -6.00 -10.28
N SER A 157 11.51 -5.05 -9.52
CA SER A 157 11.60 -3.61 -9.79
C SER A 157 11.43 -2.80 -8.52
N ALA A 158 12.24 -1.75 -8.40
CA ALA A 158 12.13 -0.73 -7.36
C ALA A 158 11.18 0.42 -7.73
N GLN A 159 10.56 0.41 -8.91
CA GLN A 159 9.61 1.47 -9.30
C GLN A 159 8.45 1.52 -8.29
N LEU A 160 8.04 2.72 -7.90
CA LEU A 160 6.97 2.89 -6.92
C LEU A 160 5.58 2.62 -7.52
N PHE A 161 5.33 3.08 -8.75
CA PHE A 161 4.07 2.85 -9.47
C PHE A 161 4.04 1.47 -10.15
N GLN A 162 3.43 0.47 -9.50
CA GLN A 162 3.31 -0.90 -10.04
C GLN A 162 1.85 -1.37 -10.11
N PRO A 163 0.99 -0.76 -10.95
CA PRO A 163 -0.39 -1.21 -11.11
C PRO A 163 -0.46 -2.64 -11.68
N GLY A 164 -1.59 -3.32 -11.49
CA GLY A 164 -1.76 -4.73 -11.87
C GLY A 164 -1.41 -5.00 -13.33
N TRP A 165 -1.97 -4.21 -14.25
CA TRP A 165 -1.71 -4.37 -15.69
C TRP A 165 -0.23 -4.17 -16.08
N TRP A 166 0.51 -3.33 -15.34
CA TRP A 166 1.94 -3.11 -15.59
C TRP A 166 2.75 -4.32 -15.13
N ARG A 167 2.39 -4.93 -13.99
CA ARG A 167 3.06 -6.14 -13.49
C ARG A 167 2.79 -7.34 -14.39
N ASP A 168 1.54 -7.53 -14.80
CA ASP A 168 1.11 -8.68 -15.59
C ASP A 168 1.71 -8.68 -17.00
N SER A 169 1.96 -7.49 -17.56
CA SER A 169 2.53 -7.34 -18.91
C SER A 169 4.06 -7.29 -18.96
N ARG A 170 4.73 -7.26 -17.79
CA ARG A 170 6.18 -7.10 -17.75
C ARG A 170 6.89 -8.44 -18.06
N PRO A 171 7.81 -8.49 -19.04
CA PRO A 171 8.61 -9.69 -19.27
C PRO A 171 9.52 -10.00 -18.08
N LEU A 172 10.02 -11.23 -18.01
CA LEU A 172 11.10 -11.56 -17.09
C LEU A 172 12.33 -10.70 -17.42
N ASP A 173 13.03 -10.29 -16.38
CA ASP A 173 14.30 -9.58 -16.49
C ASP A 173 15.42 -10.64 -16.51
N ASP A 174 15.88 -10.97 -17.72
CA ASP A 174 16.95 -11.96 -17.97
C ASP A 174 18.28 -11.58 -17.29
N SER A 175 18.41 -10.33 -16.82
CA SER A 175 19.58 -9.88 -16.10
C SER A 175 19.53 -10.21 -14.60
N ILE A 176 18.46 -10.84 -14.12
CA ILE A 176 18.32 -11.45 -12.79
C ILE A 176 18.82 -12.90 -12.85
N SER A 177 19.91 -13.16 -12.16
CA SER A 177 20.63 -14.43 -12.13
C SER A 177 21.05 -14.75 -10.70
N ALA A 178 21.63 -15.93 -10.46
CA ALA A 178 22.16 -16.29 -9.14
C ALA A 178 23.16 -15.25 -8.58
N GLY A 179 23.94 -14.58 -9.45
CA GLY A 179 24.89 -13.55 -9.04
C GLY A 179 24.29 -12.16 -8.84
N THR A 180 23.09 -11.89 -9.35
CA THR A 180 22.48 -10.54 -9.33
C THR A 180 21.15 -10.48 -8.57
N VAL A 181 20.58 -11.61 -8.16
CA VAL A 181 19.28 -11.71 -7.48
C VAL A 181 19.23 -10.87 -6.20
N GLY A 182 20.29 -10.87 -5.39
CA GLY A 182 20.36 -10.07 -4.16
C GLY A 182 20.30 -8.55 -4.41
N GLU A 183 20.83 -8.07 -5.53
CA GLU A 183 20.83 -6.65 -5.91
C GLU A 183 19.52 -6.22 -6.59
N LYS A 184 18.91 -7.12 -7.39
CA LYS A 184 17.79 -6.76 -8.26
C LYS A 184 16.42 -7.11 -7.71
N ILE A 185 16.32 -8.13 -6.85
CA ILE A 185 15.07 -8.42 -6.17
C ILE A 185 14.89 -7.43 -5.03
N ILE A 186 13.71 -6.82 -5.00
CA ILE A 186 13.28 -5.84 -4.02
C ILE A 186 12.30 -6.50 -3.07
N PHE A 187 12.65 -6.50 -1.79
CA PHE A 187 11.71 -6.75 -0.70
C PHE A 187 10.88 -5.48 -0.50
N ARG A 188 9.66 -5.50 -1.03
CA ARG A 188 8.71 -4.38 -0.93
C ARG A 188 7.77 -4.62 0.23
N VAL A 189 7.72 -3.68 1.15
CA VAL A 189 6.85 -3.72 2.33
C VAL A 189 5.83 -2.60 2.24
N GLU A 190 4.58 -2.93 2.52
CA GLU A 190 3.50 -1.98 2.76
C GLU A 190 3.28 -1.87 4.26
N ARG A 191 3.65 -0.72 4.84
CA ARG A 191 3.19 -0.35 6.18
C ARG A 191 1.81 0.26 6.05
N GLN A 192 0.84 -0.43 6.64
CA GLN A 192 -0.58 -0.18 6.46
C GLN A 192 -1.16 0.33 7.77
N THR A 193 -1.72 1.54 7.79
CA THR A 193 -2.37 2.09 8.99
C THR A 193 -3.86 2.34 8.78
N LEU A 194 -4.66 2.07 9.80
CA LEU A 194 -6.11 2.20 9.79
C LEU A 194 -6.55 3.01 11.01
N GLN A 195 -7.31 4.08 10.76
CA GLN A 195 -7.90 4.88 11.82
C GLN A 195 -9.27 5.43 11.41
N ARG A 196 -10.18 5.54 12.38
CA ARG A 196 -11.45 6.24 12.15
C ARG A 196 -11.24 7.74 12.23
N LEU A 197 -11.87 8.50 11.33
CA LEU A 197 -11.89 9.95 11.39
C LEU A 197 -12.62 10.43 12.66
N PRO A 198 -12.17 11.51 13.33
CA PRO A 198 -12.71 11.91 14.64
C PRO A 198 -14.21 12.17 14.66
N ASP A 199 -14.73 12.84 13.63
CA ASP A 199 -16.10 13.36 13.59
C ASP A 199 -17.03 12.55 12.68
N SER A 200 -16.59 11.37 12.22
CA SER A 200 -17.40 10.53 11.32
C SER A 200 -17.19 9.03 11.53
N SER A 201 -18.01 8.22 10.84
CA SER A 201 -17.80 6.77 10.78
C SER A 201 -16.81 6.35 9.70
N ASP A 202 -16.21 7.28 8.97
CA ASP A 202 -15.31 6.95 7.88
C ASP A 202 -13.92 6.56 8.40
N ILE A 203 -13.22 5.72 7.66
CA ILE A 203 -11.91 5.17 8.03
C ILE A 203 -10.89 5.60 6.99
N LEU A 204 -9.80 6.22 7.47
CA LEU A 204 -8.60 6.44 6.69
C LEU A 204 -7.73 5.19 6.76
N PHE A 205 -7.43 4.65 5.59
CA PHE A 205 -6.46 3.59 5.37
C PHE A 205 -5.27 4.19 4.63
N THR A 206 -4.07 4.11 5.21
CA THR A 206 -2.84 4.57 4.56
C THR A 206 -1.92 3.42 4.21
N ILE A 207 -1.15 3.58 3.14
CA ILE A 207 -0.22 2.56 2.64
C ILE A 207 1.12 3.23 2.34
N ARG A 208 2.12 3.03 3.20
CA ARG A 208 3.49 3.46 2.97
C ARG A 208 4.29 2.32 2.36
N ILE A 209 5.00 2.61 1.26
CA ILE A 209 5.84 1.63 0.55
C ILE A 209 7.28 1.77 0.99
N PHE A 210 7.91 0.68 1.42
CA PHE A 210 9.36 0.59 1.60
C PHE A 210 9.93 -0.41 0.61
N ASN A 211 10.98 -0.02 -0.09
CA ASN A 211 11.73 -0.91 -0.99
C ASN A 211 13.12 -1.12 -0.39
N THR A 212 13.48 -2.39 -0.15
CA THR A 212 14.80 -2.78 0.35
C THR A 212 15.36 -3.84 -0.58
N LYS A 213 16.63 -3.77 -0.95
CA LYS A 213 17.21 -4.81 -1.80
C LYS A 213 17.33 -6.12 -1.04
N LEU A 214 17.15 -7.24 -1.72
CA LEU A 214 17.15 -8.56 -1.07
C LEU A 214 18.46 -8.82 -0.30
N HIS A 215 19.61 -8.39 -0.83
CA HIS A 215 20.89 -8.55 -0.15
C HIS A 215 20.98 -7.75 1.16
N GLU A 216 20.36 -6.57 1.25
CA GLU A 216 20.32 -5.76 2.47
C GLU A 216 19.45 -6.44 3.53
N VAL A 217 18.33 -7.06 3.12
CA VAL A 217 17.49 -7.87 4.03
C VAL A 217 18.26 -9.09 4.53
N CYS A 218 18.98 -9.77 3.63
CA CYS A 218 19.74 -10.98 3.92
C CYS A 218 21.09 -10.74 4.60
N ALA A 219 21.54 -9.48 4.73
CA ALA A 219 22.78 -9.15 5.43
C ALA A 219 22.77 -9.59 6.90
N GLU A 220 21.59 -9.64 7.53
CA GLU A 220 21.40 -10.25 8.84
C GLU A 220 20.85 -11.68 8.72
N LYS A 221 21.64 -12.67 9.15
CA LYS A 221 21.26 -14.09 9.13
C LYS A 221 19.87 -14.37 9.73
N ALA A 222 19.52 -13.73 10.85
CA ALA A 222 18.21 -13.91 11.48
C ALA A 222 17.05 -13.40 10.61
N ARG A 223 17.25 -12.35 9.81
CA ARG A 223 16.26 -11.86 8.84
C ARG A 223 16.16 -12.82 7.66
N ALA A 224 17.29 -13.29 7.14
CA ALA A 224 17.32 -14.30 6.08
C ALA A 224 16.58 -15.58 6.48
N GLN A 225 16.80 -16.08 7.70
CA GLN A 225 16.10 -17.26 8.22
C GLN A 225 14.58 -17.07 8.31
N ARG A 226 14.12 -15.91 8.78
CA ARG A 226 12.68 -15.60 8.82
C ARG A 226 12.07 -15.50 7.42
N LEU A 227 12.79 -14.88 6.48
CA LEU A 227 12.34 -14.77 5.10
C LEU A 227 12.30 -16.15 4.42
N ALA A 228 13.33 -16.98 4.59
CA ALA A 228 13.37 -18.36 4.10
C ALA A 228 12.16 -19.16 4.61
N HIS A 229 11.90 -19.10 5.92
CA HIS A 229 10.77 -19.77 6.53
C HIS A 229 9.43 -19.27 5.99
N ALA A 230 9.28 -17.95 5.83
CA ALA A 230 8.05 -17.36 5.32
C ALA A 230 7.78 -17.75 3.86
N ILE A 231 8.81 -17.81 3.00
CA ILE A 231 8.69 -18.29 1.62
C ILE A 231 8.34 -19.78 1.59
N HIS A 232 9.04 -20.60 2.38
CA HIS A 232 8.85 -22.05 2.40
C HIS A 232 7.45 -22.46 2.86
N THR A 233 6.93 -21.79 3.89
CA THR A 233 5.60 -22.07 4.48
C THR A 233 4.44 -21.38 3.76
N MET A 234 4.73 -20.50 2.79
CA MET A 234 3.69 -19.80 2.03
C MET A 234 2.90 -20.80 1.17
N PRO A 235 1.55 -20.82 1.24
CA PRO A 235 0.74 -21.63 0.35
C PRO A 235 0.99 -21.29 -1.12
N GLU A 236 0.95 -22.27 -2.01
CA GLU A 236 1.31 -22.09 -3.43
C GLU A 236 0.45 -21.01 -4.11
N ALA A 237 -0.87 -21.03 -3.88
CA ALA A 237 -1.76 -20.00 -4.41
C ALA A 237 -1.37 -18.58 -3.96
N MET A 238 -0.82 -18.42 -2.75
CA MET A 238 -0.33 -17.13 -2.26
C MET A 238 1.01 -16.73 -2.91
N LYS A 239 1.89 -17.70 -3.22
CA LYS A 239 3.11 -17.44 -4.01
C LYS A 239 2.75 -16.96 -5.41
N ASP A 240 1.79 -17.62 -6.06
CA ASP A 240 1.25 -17.24 -7.37
C ASP A 240 0.69 -15.83 -7.35
N TYR A 241 -0.19 -15.54 -6.38
CA TYR A 241 -0.79 -14.22 -6.20
C TYR A 241 0.26 -13.12 -6.01
N LYS A 242 1.36 -13.41 -5.31
CA LYS A 242 2.48 -12.47 -5.09
C LYS A 242 3.50 -12.48 -6.24
N SER A 243 3.25 -13.24 -7.31
CA SER A 243 4.12 -13.38 -8.49
C SER A 243 5.53 -13.91 -8.19
N LEU A 244 5.71 -14.63 -7.08
CA LEU A 244 7.00 -15.23 -6.69
C LEU A 244 7.55 -16.26 -7.70
N PRO A 245 6.72 -17.11 -8.35
CA PRO A 245 7.23 -18.16 -9.24
C PRO A 245 8.17 -17.67 -10.35
N ARG A 246 8.07 -16.39 -10.74
CA ARG A 246 8.93 -15.76 -11.76
C ARG A 246 10.43 -15.92 -11.48
N TYR A 247 10.83 -15.89 -10.20
CA TYR A 247 12.24 -15.99 -9.77
C TYR A 247 12.42 -16.87 -8.53
N LEU A 248 11.45 -17.73 -8.23
CA LEU A 248 11.37 -18.42 -6.93
C LEU A 248 12.65 -19.21 -6.63
N THR A 249 13.15 -20.00 -7.58
CA THR A 249 14.38 -20.80 -7.38
C THR A 249 15.59 -19.92 -7.05
N LEU A 250 15.81 -18.84 -7.81
CA LEU A 250 16.94 -17.92 -7.55
C LEU A 250 16.84 -17.25 -6.17
N ILE A 251 15.61 -16.90 -5.77
CA ILE A 251 15.34 -16.30 -4.46
C ILE A 251 15.57 -17.32 -3.35
N GLU A 252 15.01 -18.53 -3.46
CA GLU A 252 15.14 -19.58 -2.45
C GLU A 252 16.61 -19.99 -2.24
N ASP A 253 17.37 -20.17 -3.33
CA ASP A 253 18.80 -20.48 -3.26
C ASP A 253 19.59 -19.37 -2.56
N TYR A 254 19.34 -18.10 -2.92
CA TYR A 254 20.03 -16.95 -2.33
C TYR A 254 19.71 -16.77 -0.86
N VAL A 255 18.41 -16.77 -0.51
CA VAL A 255 17.96 -16.58 0.88
C VAL A 255 18.37 -17.78 1.74
N GLY A 256 18.32 -19.00 1.19
CA GLY A 256 18.78 -20.21 1.86
C GLY A 256 20.27 -20.17 2.18
N ALA A 257 21.12 -19.75 1.24
CA ALA A 257 22.55 -19.57 1.47
C ALA A 257 22.84 -18.51 2.54
N ALA A 258 22.10 -17.40 2.56
CA ALA A 258 22.23 -16.36 3.59
C ALA A 258 21.70 -16.79 4.97
N ALA A 259 20.78 -17.76 5.02
CA ALA A 259 20.19 -18.29 6.24
C ALA A 259 21.02 -19.39 6.91
N ALA A 260 21.93 -20.03 6.16
CA ALA A 260 22.81 -21.11 6.60
C ALA A 260 23.85 -20.66 7.63
#